data_AF-A0A535UYF1-F1
#
_entry.id   AF-A0A535UYF1-F1
#
_cell.length_a   1.000
_cell.length_b   1.000
_cell.length_c   1.000
_cell.angle_alpha   90.00
_cell.angle_beta   90.00
_cell.angle_gamma   90.00
#
_symmetry.space_group_name_H-M   'P 1'
#
loop_
_entity.id
_entity.type
_entity.pdbx_description
1 polymer ?
#
loop_
_entity_poly.entity_id
_entity_poly.type
_entity_poly.pdbx_seq_one_letter_code
_entity_poly.pdbx_strand_id
1 'polypeptide(L)'
;MQMRNTQPSSKRLSVIGLLFLVLLLTALCLTVVLSQQTQELHQRAAGNTFFASPGDNLMQKVSSLRPGDTLILKDGTYYMTNTTPGLQVQGVFGTAAAPITIKAANDGKAII
;
A
#
# COMPACT_ATOMS: atom_id res chain seq x y z
N MET A 1 35.01 -28.86 -61.91
CA MET A 1 33.68 -28.61 -61.31
C MET A 1 33.89 -28.08 -59.89
N GLN A 2 33.84 -26.76 -59.69
CA GLN A 2 33.92 -26.14 -58.37
C GLN A 2 32.53 -25.66 -57.95
N MET A 3 31.98 -26.31 -56.91
CA MET A 3 30.76 -25.86 -56.24
C MET A 3 31.10 -24.66 -55.34
N ARG A 4 30.60 -23.47 -55.70
CA ARG A 4 30.61 -22.29 -54.84
C ARG A 4 29.50 -22.44 -53.79
N ASN A 5 29.89 -22.76 -52.57
CA ASN A 5 28.98 -22.79 -51.43
C ASN A 5 28.92 -21.38 -50.81
N THR A 6 27.83 -20.66 -51.05
CA THR A 6 27.58 -19.35 -50.44
C THR A 6 26.98 -19.52 -49.05
N GLN A 7 27.79 -19.30 -48.02
CA GLN A 7 27.36 -19.26 -46.63
C GLN A 7 26.59 -17.95 -46.35
N PRO A 8 25.34 -17.99 -45.86
CA PRO A 8 24.60 -16.78 -45.52
C PRO A 8 25.15 -16.17 -44.23
N SER A 9 25.60 -14.91 -44.30
CA SER A 9 26.14 -14.17 -43.16
C SER A 9 25.01 -13.79 -42.20
N SER A 10 24.92 -14.45 -41.06
CA SER A 10 23.90 -14.25 -40.01
C SER A 10 24.24 -13.17 -38.98
N LYS A 11 25.25 -12.32 -39.22
CA LYS A 11 25.79 -11.39 -38.20
C LYS A 11 25.33 -9.94 -38.34
N ARG A 12 24.16 -9.71 -38.91
CA ARG A 12 23.42 -8.46 -38.71
C ARG A 12 22.18 -8.76 -37.90
N LEU A 13 22.38 -9.35 -36.71
CA LEU A 13 21.41 -9.22 -35.64
C LEU A 13 21.25 -7.71 -35.45
N SER A 14 20.16 -7.20 -36.01
CA SER A 14 20.00 -5.83 -36.47
C SER A 14 20.34 -4.86 -35.34
N VAL A 15 21.35 -4.00 -35.54
CA VAL A 15 21.74 -2.94 -34.57
C VAL A 15 20.51 -2.11 -34.16
N ILE A 16 19.56 -1.95 -35.07
CA ILE A 16 18.26 -1.33 -34.85
C ILE A 16 17.43 -2.13 -33.83
N GLY A 17 17.42 -3.46 -33.92
CA GLY A 17 16.77 -4.34 -32.95
C GLY A 17 17.43 -4.29 -31.57
N LEU A 18 18.77 -4.18 -31.50
CA LEU A 18 19.48 -4.01 -30.22
C LEU A 18 19.16 -2.65 -29.58
N LEU A 19 19.12 -1.57 -30.37
CA LEU A 19 18.74 -0.23 -29.90
C LEU A 19 17.29 -0.20 -29.40
N PHE A 20 16.37 -0.83 -30.12
CA PHE A 20 14.98 -0.97 -29.69
C PHE A 20 14.86 -1.79 -28.40
N LEU A 21 15.61 -2.89 -28.25
CA LEU A 21 15.62 -3.70 -27.04
C LEU A 21 16.15 -2.91 -25.84
N VAL A 22 17.24 -2.16 -26.02
CA VAL A 22 17.82 -1.31 -24.96
C VAL A 22 16.85 -0.20 -24.58
N LEU A 23 16.19 0.45 -25.55
CA LEU A 23 15.17 1.48 -25.29
C LEU A 23 13.97 0.90 -24.52
N LEU A 24 13.55 -0.32 -24.85
CA LEU A 24 12.43 -0.99 -24.20
C LEU A 24 12.79 -1.42 -22.77
N LEU A 25 14.02 -1.89 -22.55
CA LEU A 25 14.56 -2.20 -21.22
C LEU A 25 14.70 -0.94 -20.35
N THR A 26 15.15 0.19 -20.90
CA THR A 26 15.27 1.44 -20.14
C THR A 26 13.91 2.03 -19.80
N ALA A 27 12.94 1.99 -20.72
CA ALA A 27 11.57 2.40 -20.45
C ALA A 27 10.92 1.55 -19.36
N LEU A 28 11.10 0.22 -19.40
CA LEU A 28 10.63 -0.70 -18.36
C LEU A 28 11.30 -0.43 -17.01
N CYS A 29 12.60 -0.12 -17.00
CA CYS A 29 13.29 0.20 -15.77
C CYS A 29 12.78 1.51 -15.15
N LEU A 30 12.48 2.51 -15.98
CA LEU A 30 11.96 3.80 -15.52
C LEU A 30 10.57 3.68 -14.89
N THR A 31 9.69 2.84 -15.45
CA THR A 31 8.35 2.61 -14.86
C THR A 31 8.42 1.85 -13.53
N VAL A 32 9.37 0.92 -13.38
CA VAL A 32 9.60 0.20 -12.11
C VAL A 32 10.11 1.16 -11.03
N VAL A 33 11.06 2.05 -11.34
CA VAL A 33 11.61 3.02 -10.36
C VAL A 33 10.56 4.03 -9.89
N LEU A 34 9.70 4.55 -10.79
CA LEU A 34 8.60 5.43 -10.39
C LEU A 34 7.59 4.73 -9.45
N SER A 35 7.37 3.43 -9.66
CA SER A 35 6.45 2.64 -8.84
C SER A 35 6.99 2.33 -7.44
N GLN A 36 8.32 2.26 -7.29
CA GLN A 36 8.95 2.04 -5.98
C GLN A 36 8.83 3.27 -5.07
N GLN A 37 8.86 4.48 -5.65
CA GLN A 37 8.77 5.72 -4.88
C GLN A 37 7.40 5.91 -4.22
N THR A 38 6.31 5.42 -4.84
CA THR A 38 4.98 5.44 -4.22
C THR A 38 4.83 4.40 -3.12
N GLN A 39 5.45 3.22 -3.22
CA GLN A 39 5.39 2.19 -2.19
C GLN A 39 6.16 2.56 -0.90
N GLU A 40 7.30 3.24 -1.03
CA GLU A 40 8.05 3.77 0.12
C GLU A 40 7.23 4.80 0.92
N LEU A 41 6.39 5.62 0.29
CA LEU A 41 5.50 6.54 1.01
C LEU A 41 4.42 5.82 1.82
N HIS A 42 3.86 4.73 1.30
CA HIS A 42 2.87 3.91 2.02
C HIS A 42 3.49 3.20 3.24
N GLN A 43 4.75 2.77 3.14
CA GLN A 43 5.45 2.07 4.22
C GLN A 43 6.05 3.04 5.26
N ARG A 44 6.47 4.25 4.85
CA ARG A 44 7.06 5.27 5.74
C ARG A 44 6.05 5.98 6.62
N ALA A 45 4.77 5.97 6.26
CA ALA A 45 3.69 6.51 7.08
C ALA A 45 3.20 5.54 8.17
N ALA A 46 4.05 4.63 8.65
CA ALA A 46 3.71 3.73 9.74
C ALA A 46 3.51 4.54 11.03
N GLY A 47 2.25 4.87 11.33
CA GLY A 47 1.87 5.47 12.61
C GLY A 47 1.81 4.43 13.72
N ASN A 48 1.39 4.87 14.89
CA ASN A 48 1.28 4.03 16.07
C ASN A 48 0.08 3.08 15.96
N THR A 49 0.22 1.89 16.55
CA THR A 49 -0.90 0.97 16.72
C THR A 49 -1.49 1.09 18.12
N PHE A 50 -2.78 1.36 18.20
CA PHE A 50 -3.55 1.41 19.42
C PHE A 50 -4.56 0.26 19.45
N PHE A 51 -4.98 -0.13 20.65
CA PHE A 51 -5.99 -1.15 20.84
C PHE A 51 -7.18 -0.58 21.62
N ALA A 52 -8.39 -0.99 21.22
CA ALA A 52 -9.61 -0.77 21.98
C ALA A 52 -10.23 -2.11 22.35
N SER A 53 -10.76 -2.22 23.56
CA SER A 53 -11.55 -3.35 24.04
C SER A 53 -13.01 -2.90 24.24
N PRO A 54 -14.00 -3.80 24.20
CA PRO A 54 -15.37 -3.48 24.59
C PRO A 54 -15.43 -2.75 25.94
N GLY A 55 -16.21 -1.66 26.01
CA GLY A 55 -16.30 -0.78 27.19
C GLY A 55 -15.31 0.39 27.19
N ASP A 56 -14.31 0.39 26.30
CA ASP A 56 -13.46 1.57 26.11
C ASP A 56 -14.24 2.72 25.47
N ASN A 57 -13.87 3.95 25.82
CA ASN A 57 -14.36 5.15 25.14
C ASN A 57 -13.73 5.26 23.75
N LEU A 58 -14.44 4.77 22.72
CA LEU A 58 -13.95 4.79 21.34
C LEU A 58 -13.76 6.21 20.80
N MET A 59 -14.66 7.14 21.12
CA MET A 59 -14.55 8.54 20.70
C MET A 59 -13.23 9.17 21.18
N GLN A 60 -12.86 8.95 22.45
CA GLN A 60 -11.60 9.44 23.01
C GLN A 60 -10.38 8.81 22.33
N LYS A 61 -10.43 7.51 22.03
CA LYS A 61 -9.32 6.84 21.33
C LYS A 61 -9.18 7.33 19.89
N VAL A 62 -10.31 7.56 19.20
CA VAL A 62 -10.29 8.07 17.83
C VAL A 62 -9.75 9.50 17.81
N SER A 63 -10.16 10.36 18.73
CA SER A 63 -9.72 11.76 18.77
C SER A 63 -8.22 11.95 19.03
N SER A 64 -7.53 10.94 19.56
CA SER A 64 -6.07 10.97 19.75
C SER A 64 -5.26 10.46 18.55
N LEU A 65 -5.91 9.91 17.51
CA LEU A 65 -5.22 9.34 16.35
C LEU A 65 -4.63 10.44 15.46
N ARG A 66 -3.46 10.15 14.90
CA ARG A 66 -2.69 10.97 13.97
C ARG A 66 -2.60 10.27 12.60
N PRO A 67 -2.28 11.01 11.51
CA PRO A 67 -2.05 10.40 10.21
C PRO A 67 -1.09 9.20 10.28
N GLY A 68 -1.50 8.06 9.71
CA GLY A 68 -0.75 6.81 9.74
C GLY A 68 -1.08 5.87 10.91
N ASP A 69 -1.76 6.37 11.95
CA ASP A 69 -2.10 5.54 13.11
C ASP A 69 -3.15 4.48 12.77
N THR A 70 -3.08 3.36 13.47
CA THR A 70 -4.04 2.26 13.37
C THR A 70 -4.70 2.00 14.73
N LEU A 71 -6.02 2.05 14.78
CA LEU A 71 -6.82 1.59 15.93
C LEU A 71 -7.35 0.18 15.63
N ILE A 72 -6.90 -0.79 16.43
CA ILE A 72 -7.36 -2.18 16.39
C ILE A 72 -8.46 -2.40 17.43
N LEU A 73 -9.64 -2.80 16.96
CA LEU A 73 -10.76 -3.21 17.80
C LEU A 73 -10.62 -4.69 18.13
N LYS A 74 -10.48 -5.02 19.42
CA LYS A 74 -10.51 -6.42 19.87
C LYS A 74 -11.91 -7.02 19.70
N ASP A 75 -11.97 -8.34 19.69
CA ASP A 75 -13.21 -9.07 19.56
C ASP A 75 -14.21 -8.70 20.67
N GLY A 76 -15.49 -8.56 20.28
CA GLY A 76 -16.60 -8.28 21.18
C GLY A 76 -17.57 -7.24 20.63
N THR A 77 -18.51 -6.85 21.48
CA THR A 77 -19.58 -5.89 21.15
C THR A 77 -19.38 -4.57 21.88
N TYR A 78 -19.28 -3.48 21.12
CA TYR A 78 -19.06 -2.12 21.59
C TYR A 78 -20.39 -1.40 21.77
N TYR A 79 -21.06 -1.67 22.88
CA TYR A 79 -22.34 -1.03 23.17
C TYR A 79 -22.18 0.48 23.39
N MET A 80 -23.04 1.25 22.72
CA MET A 80 -23.23 2.66 23.04
C MET A 80 -24.10 2.80 24.28
N THR A 81 -23.63 3.60 25.24
CA THR A 81 -24.40 3.97 26.43
C THR A 81 -24.37 5.50 26.60
N ASN A 82 -25.14 6.02 27.55
CA ASN A 82 -25.12 7.46 27.87
C ASN A 82 -23.74 7.94 28.35
N THR A 83 -22.88 7.04 28.87
CA THR A 83 -21.55 7.36 29.41
C THR A 83 -20.41 6.86 28.53
N THR A 84 -20.70 6.04 27.52
CA THR A 84 -19.72 5.49 26.57
C THR A 84 -20.24 5.72 25.16
N PRO A 85 -19.85 6.83 24.50
CA PRO A 85 -20.27 7.08 23.13
C PRO A 85 -19.73 5.98 22.20
N GLY A 86 -20.50 5.66 21.15
CA GLY A 86 -20.09 4.71 20.12
C GLY A 86 -18.90 5.19 19.30
N LEU A 87 -18.56 4.46 18.23
CA LEU A 87 -17.48 4.85 17.33
C LEU A 87 -17.86 6.14 16.58
N GLN A 88 -17.09 7.21 16.81
CA GLN A 88 -17.25 8.49 16.13
C GLN A 88 -15.92 8.92 15.54
N VAL A 89 -15.91 9.20 14.23
CA VAL A 89 -14.75 9.73 13.51
C VAL A 89 -15.00 11.19 13.20
N GLN A 90 -14.64 12.06 14.14
CA GLN A 90 -14.85 13.51 14.03
C GLN A 90 -13.56 14.26 14.38
N GLY A 91 -13.21 15.27 13.59
CA GLY A 91 -12.07 16.13 13.85
C GLY A 91 -10.70 15.48 13.66
N VAL A 92 -10.65 14.25 13.13
CA VAL A 92 -9.42 13.54 12.81
C VAL A 92 -9.29 13.32 11.31
N PHE A 93 -8.09 13.56 10.79
CA PHE A 93 -7.82 13.57 9.36
C PHE A 93 -6.54 12.82 9.09
N GLY A 94 -6.62 11.76 8.28
CA GLY A 94 -5.45 11.17 7.64
C GLY A 94 -5.02 11.98 6.42
N THR A 95 -3.94 11.56 5.78
CA THR A 95 -3.55 12.06 4.45
C THR A 95 -3.58 10.92 3.44
N ALA A 96 -3.52 11.23 2.14
CA ALA A 96 -3.44 10.21 1.10
C ALA A 96 -2.24 9.27 1.28
N ALA A 97 -1.11 9.79 1.79
CA ALA A 97 0.09 9.00 2.08
C ALA A 97 0.05 8.32 3.46
N ALA A 98 -0.77 8.82 4.39
CA ALA A 98 -0.81 8.38 5.80
C ALA A 98 -2.28 8.35 6.30
N PRO A 99 -3.09 7.37 5.86
CA PRO A 99 -4.47 7.24 6.32
C PRO A 99 -4.51 6.88 7.80
N ILE A 100 -5.59 7.27 8.48
CA ILE A 100 -5.95 6.71 9.78
C ILE A 100 -6.72 5.42 9.52
N THR A 101 -6.28 4.31 10.11
CA THR A 101 -6.92 3.01 9.92
C THR A 101 -7.67 2.61 11.18
N ILE A 102 -8.94 2.24 11.07
CA ILE A 102 -9.71 1.62 12.16
C ILE A 102 -10.19 0.27 11.65
N LYS A 103 -9.81 -0.82 12.31
CA LYS A 103 -10.18 -2.18 11.87
C LYS A 103 -10.37 -3.13 13.04
N ALA A 104 -11.10 -4.21 12.79
CA ALA A 104 -11.18 -5.32 13.72
C ALA A 104 -9.83 -6.07 13.80
N ALA A 105 -9.52 -6.62 14.97
CA ALA A 105 -8.41 -7.54 15.15
C ALA A 105 -8.65 -8.84 14.35
N ASN A 106 -9.89 -9.33 14.39
CA ASN A 106 -10.38 -10.44 13.60
C ASN A 106 -11.65 -10.04 12.85
N ASP A 107 -11.70 -10.33 11.55
CA ASP A 107 -12.82 -9.95 10.70
C ASP A 107 -14.15 -10.51 11.22
N GLY A 108 -15.17 -9.66 11.30
CA GLY A 108 -16.50 -10.01 11.79
C GLY A 108 -16.60 -10.28 13.30
N LYS A 109 -15.54 -10.04 14.09
CA LYS A 109 -15.55 -10.28 15.54
C LYS A 109 -15.67 -9.01 16.39
N ALA A 110 -15.46 -7.83 15.82
CA ALA A 110 -15.78 -6.55 16.46
C ALA A 110 -17.13 -6.05 15.93
N ILE A 111 -18.12 -5.88 16.82
CA ILE A 111 -19.48 -5.43 16.50
C ILE A 111 -19.71 -4.11 17.22
N ILE A 112 -20.21 -3.09 16.51
CA ILE A 112 -20.44 -1.74 17.03
C ILE A 112 -21.92 -1.39 16.86
#